data_AF-A0A1F2TY21-F1
#
_entry.id   AF-A0A1F2TY21-F1
#
_cell.length_a   1.000
_cell.length_b   1.000
_cell.length_c   1.000
_cell.angle_alpha   90.00
_cell.angle_beta   90.00
_cell.angle_gamma   90.00
#
_symmetry.space_group_name_H-M   'P 1'
#
loop_
_entity.id
_entity.type
_entity.pdbx_description
1 polymer ?
#
loop_
_entity_poly.entity_id
_entity_poly.type
_entity_poly.pdbx_seq_one_letter_code
_entity_poly.pdbx_strand_id
1 'polypeptide(L)'
;MSGGSIFSIVRRASVFVVFAVVCFPAIALAQSPWERAASNLERTFTGPLARSLALVAIVLGGLLFMYGEQGAKRQISGIVFGGGLALFAGQFLTWLF
;
A
#
# COMPACT_ATOMS: atom_id res chain seq x y z
N MET A 1 -13.85 -34.87 -46.47
CA MET A 1 -12.54 -34.69 -45.79
C MET A 1 -12.46 -33.33 -45.07
N SER A 2 -13.42 -32.96 -44.21
CA SER A 2 -13.53 -31.60 -43.62
C SER A 2 -13.52 -31.55 -42.07
N GLY A 3 -13.55 -32.70 -41.38
CA GLY A 3 -13.66 -32.74 -39.91
C GLY A 3 -12.36 -32.48 -39.14
N GLY A 4 -11.19 -32.71 -39.75
CA GLY A 4 -9.89 -32.59 -39.06
C GLY A 4 -9.37 -31.15 -38.89
N SER A 5 -9.78 -30.24 -39.76
CA SER A 5 -9.40 -28.82 -39.70
C SER A 5 -10.07 -28.10 -38.52
N ILE A 6 -11.34 -28.40 -38.24
CA ILE A 6 -12.10 -27.77 -37.15
C ILE A 6 -11.51 -28.14 -35.78
N PHE A 7 -11.21 -29.42 -35.54
CA PHE A 7 -10.60 -29.87 -34.29
C PHE A 7 -9.20 -29.28 -34.04
N SER A 8 -8.41 -29.11 -35.10
CA SER A 8 -7.07 -28.50 -34.98
C SER A 8 -7.12 -26.98 -34.80
N ILE A 9 -8.13 -26.29 -35.33
CA ILE A 9 -8.40 -24.87 -35.11
C ILE A 9 -8.85 -24.62 -33.67
N VAL A 10 -9.80 -25.40 -33.15
CA VAL A 10 -10.26 -25.29 -31.76
C VAL A 10 -9.11 -25.56 -30.79
N ARG A 11 -8.30 -26.60 -31.03
CA ARG A 11 -7.13 -26.90 -30.21
C ARG A 11 -6.08 -25.78 -30.25
N ARG A 12 -5.82 -25.18 -31.41
CA ARG A 12 -4.91 -24.03 -31.54
C ARG A 12 -5.45 -22.81 -30.80
N ALA A 13 -6.74 -22.50 -30.94
CA ALA A 13 -7.38 -21.40 -30.22
C ALA A 13 -7.30 -21.58 -28.70
N SER A 14 -7.57 -22.78 -28.18
CA SER A 14 -7.42 -23.09 -26.76
C SER A 14 -5.99 -22.92 -26.26
N VAL A 15 -4.98 -23.34 -27.03
CA VAL A 15 -3.57 -23.13 -26.67
C VAL A 15 -3.22 -21.64 -26.64
N PHE A 16 -3.71 -20.85 -27.60
CA PHE A 16 -3.50 -19.39 -27.60
C PHE A 16 -4.18 -18.70 -26.42
N VAL A 17 -5.39 -19.12 -26.04
CA VAL A 17 -6.09 -18.57 -24.87
C VAL A 17 -5.35 -18.92 -23.58
N VAL A 18 -4.94 -20.18 -23.40
CA VAL A 18 -4.15 -20.59 -22.22
C VAL A 18 -2.82 -19.84 -22.17
N PHE A 19 -2.14 -19.71 -23.31
CA PHE A 19 -0.89 -18.94 -23.41
C PHE A 19 -1.09 -17.47 -23.07
N ALA A 20 -2.17 -16.84 -23.57
CA ALA A 20 -2.50 -15.45 -23.26
C ALA A 20 -2.78 -15.25 -21.76
N VAL A 21 -3.53 -16.16 -21.13
CA VAL A 21 -3.84 -16.10 -19.68
C VAL A 21 -2.56 -16.29 -18.83
N VAL A 22 -1.65 -17.18 -19.24
CA VAL A 22 -0.39 -17.43 -18.53
C VAL A 22 0.64 -16.31 -18.73
N CYS A 23 0.68 -15.67 -19.91
CA CYS A 23 1.56 -14.53 -20.18
C CYS A 23 1.02 -13.18 -19.67
N PHE A 24 -0.29 -13.07 -19.41
CA PHE A 24 -0.92 -11.87 -18.87
C PHE A 24 -0.27 -11.33 -17.58
N PRO A 25 0.00 -12.15 -16.54
CA PRO A 25 0.66 -11.66 -15.33
C PRO A 25 2.09 -11.21 -15.60
N ALA A 26 2.82 -11.79 -16.55
CA ALA A 26 4.19 -11.38 -16.85
C ALA A 26 4.27 -9.95 -17.43
N ILE A 27 3.26 -9.54 -18.20
CA ILE A 27 3.15 -8.19 -18.78
C ILE A 27 2.60 -7.20 -17.74
N ALA A 28 1.59 -7.58 -16.96
CA ALA A 28 1.06 -6.74 -15.88
C ALA A 28 2.05 -6.54 -14.73
N LEU A 29 2.92 -7.53 -14.48
CA LEU A 29 4.01 -7.45 -13.52
C LEU A 29 5.27 -6.83 -14.11
N ALA A 30 5.33 -6.42 -15.39
CA ALA A 30 6.45 -5.67 -15.96
C ALA A 30 6.50 -4.20 -15.46
N GLN A 31 6.16 -4.00 -14.19
CA GLN A 31 6.34 -2.76 -13.45
C GLN A 31 7.85 -2.52 -13.29
N SER A 32 8.28 -1.29 -13.54
CA SER A 32 9.67 -0.91 -13.35
C SER A 32 10.11 -1.18 -11.90
N PRO A 33 11.39 -1.52 -11.65
CA PRO A 33 11.89 -1.68 -10.28
C PRO A 33 11.59 -0.46 -9.40
N TRP A 34 11.51 0.73 -10.01
CA TRP A 34 11.18 1.99 -9.38
C TRP A 34 9.69 2.12 -9.05
N GLU A 35 8.77 1.72 -9.95
CA GLU A 35 7.33 1.64 -9.63
C GLU A 35 7.06 0.67 -8.48
N ARG A 36 7.71 -0.51 -8.51
CA ARG A 36 7.57 -1.51 -7.46
C ARG A 36 8.11 -0.99 -6.13
N ALA A 37 9.25 -0.31 -6.15
CA ALA A 37 9.82 0.31 -4.95
C ALA A 37 8.89 1.38 -4.38
N ALA A 38 8.34 2.26 -5.23
CA ALA A 38 7.38 3.29 -4.82
C ALA A 38 6.12 2.68 -4.19
N SER A 39 5.51 1.67 -4.83
CA SER A 39 4.32 0.98 -4.31
C SER A 39 4.60 0.24 -2.99
N ASN A 40 5.79 -0.37 -2.84
CA ASN A 40 6.19 -0.99 -1.57
C ASN A 40 6.42 0.05 -0.46
N LEU A 41 6.96 1.22 -0.81
CA LEU A 41 7.13 2.33 0.12
C LEU A 41 5.77 2.83 0.63
N GLU A 42 4.82 3.04 -0.29
CA GLU A 42 3.46 3.46 0.02
C GLU A 42 2.76 2.46 0.96
N ARG A 43 2.83 1.15 0.64
CA ARG A 43 2.29 0.10 1.52
C ARG A 43 2.95 0.09 2.90
N THR A 44 4.24 0.37 2.95
CA THR A 44 4.97 0.43 4.22
C THR A 44 4.49 1.61 5.06
N PHE A 45 4.36 2.80 4.46
CA PHE A 45 3.90 4.01 5.13
C PHE A 45 2.42 4.00 5.54
N THR A 46 1.58 3.23 4.85
CA THR A 46 0.15 3.08 5.19
C THR A 46 -0.15 1.89 6.09
N GLY A 47 0.79 0.97 6.25
CA GLY A 47 0.62 -0.29 6.97
C GLY A 47 1.15 -0.29 8.41
N PRO A 48 1.85 -1.35 8.85
CA PRO A 48 2.36 -1.47 10.23
C PRO A 48 3.27 -0.33 10.68
N LEU A 49 4.00 0.28 9.74
CA LEU A 49 4.92 1.37 10.02
C LEU A 49 4.20 2.68 10.36
N ALA A 50 3.01 2.93 9.77
CA ALA A 50 2.16 4.05 10.17
C ALA A 50 1.73 3.93 11.64
N ARG A 51 1.40 2.71 12.08
CA ARG A 51 0.97 2.44 13.47
C ARG A 51 2.10 2.67 14.46
N SER A 52 3.32 2.24 14.14
CA SER A 52 4.47 2.46 15.01
C SER A 52 4.85 3.95 15.09
N LEU A 53 4.82 4.67 13.96
CA LEU A 53 5.05 6.12 13.93
C LEU A 53 3.99 6.90 14.72
N ALA A 54 2.71 6.53 14.57
CA ALA A 54 1.61 7.14 15.34
C ALA A 54 1.80 6.92 16.85
N LEU A 55 2.17 5.71 17.27
CA LEU A 55 2.43 5.39 18.68
C LEU A 55 3.57 6.23 19.24
N VAL A 56 4.70 6.33 18.53
CA VAL A 56 5.85 7.16 18.95
C VAL A 56 5.45 8.63 19.02
N ALA A 57 4.69 9.13 18.05
CA ALA A 57 4.21 10.52 18.03
C ALA A 57 3.25 10.83 19.18
N ILE A 58 2.37 9.90 19.57
CA ILE A 58 1.48 10.05 20.73
C ILE A 58 2.30 10.12 22.02
N VAL A 59 3.28 9.23 22.20
CA VAL A 59 4.14 9.21 23.38
C VAL A 59 4.97 10.48 23.48
N LEU A 60 5.64 10.89 22.41
CA LEU A 60 6.45 12.12 22.39
C LEU A 60 5.59 13.37 22.53
N GLY A 61 4.45 13.43 21.84
CA GLY A 61 3.50 14.54 21.93
C GLY A 61 2.96 14.70 23.35
N GLY A 62 2.61 13.59 24.03
CA GLY A 62 2.14 13.59 25.41
C GLY A 62 3.22 14.03 26.40
N LEU A 63 4.44 13.52 26.27
CA LEU A 63 5.57 13.89 27.14
C LEU A 63 5.95 15.37 26.96
N LEU A 64 6.02 15.86 25.72
CA LEU A 64 6.31 17.25 25.42
C LEU A 64 5.18 18.20 25.87
N PHE A 65 3.93 17.72 25.91
CA PHE A 65 2.82 18.48 26.47
C PHE A 65 2.89 18.55 28.01
N MET A 66 3.32 17.47 28.66
CA MET A 66 3.46 17.41 30.12
C MET A 66 4.63 18.28 30.64
N TYR A 67 5.75 18.29 29.91
CA TYR A 67 6.94 19.08 30.27
C TYR A 67 7.09 20.37 29.45
N GLY A 68 6.10 20.71 28.63
CA GLY A 68 6.10 21.89 27.78
C GLY A 68 5.74 23.14 28.56
N GLU A 69 6.74 23.80 29.15
CA GLU A 69 6.56 25.16 29.68
C GLU A 69 6.01 26.09 28.58
N GLN A 70 5.23 27.10 28.99
CA GLN A 70 4.47 27.97 28.09
C GLN A 70 5.37 28.54 26.97
N GLY A 71 5.04 28.23 25.71
CA GLY A 71 5.77 28.68 24.54
C GLY A 71 5.72 27.69 23.36
N ALA A 72 6.68 27.82 22.44
CA ALA A 72 6.74 27.03 21.21
C ALA A 72 6.78 25.51 21.44
N LYS A 73 7.32 25.04 22.57
CA LYS A 73 7.41 23.60 22.90
C LYS A 73 6.03 22.93 23.01
N ARG A 74 5.03 23.64 23.54
CA ARG A 74 3.64 23.14 23.65
C ARG A 74 2.88 23.18 22.33
N GLN A 75 3.22 24.09 21.42
CA GLN A 75 2.68 24.09 20.05
C GLN A 75 3.26 22.94 19.22
N ILE A 76 4.58 22.73 19.31
CA ILE A 76 5.25 21.62 18.62
C ILE A 76 4.70 20.28 19.11
N SER A 77 4.44 20.12 20.41
CA SER A 77 3.83 18.89 20.95
C SER A 77 2.44 18.62 20.37
N GLY A 78 1.62 19.67 20.19
CA GLY A 78 0.31 19.57 19.55
C GLY A 78 0.40 19.17 18.07
N ILE A 79 1.38 19.71 17.33
CA ILE A 79 1.61 19.35 15.93
C ILE A 79 2.08 17.90 15.81
N VAL A 80 2.99 17.44 16.66
CA VAL A 80 3.47 16.04 16.66
C VAL A 80 2.34 15.09 17.04
N PHE A 81 1.56 15.41 18.07
CA PHE A 81 0.42 14.60 18.51
C PHE A 81 -0.67 14.53 17.41
N GLY A 82 -1.05 15.68 16.85
CA GLY A 82 -2.05 15.75 15.77
C GLY A 82 -1.57 15.09 14.48
N GLY A 83 -0.30 15.26 14.12
CA GLY A 83 0.32 14.59 12.98
C GLY A 83 0.33 13.07 13.14
N GLY A 84 0.65 12.56 14.32
CA GLY A 84 0.57 11.13 14.63
C GLY A 84 -0.85 10.55 14.45
N LEU A 85 -1.87 11.28 14.91
CA LEU A 85 -3.28 10.89 14.72
C LEU A 85 -3.71 10.94 13.25
N ALA A 86 -3.26 11.95 12.50
CA ALA A 86 -3.56 12.07 11.08
C ALA A 86 -2.96 10.89 10.27
N LEU A 87 -1.73 10.48 10.57
CA LEU A 87 -1.09 9.32 9.96
C LEU A 87 -1.83 8.01 10.31
N PHE A 88 -2.45 7.94 11.49
CA PHE A 88 -3.25 6.79 11.91
C PHE A 88 -4.65 6.73 11.25
N ALA A 89 -5.14 7.83 10.68
CA ALA A 89 -6.50 7.92 10.15
C ALA A 89 -6.81 6.88 9.05
N GLY A 90 -5.85 6.60 8.16
CA GLY A 90 -6.02 5.57 7.13
C GLY A 90 -6.22 4.17 7.71
N GLN A 91 -5.51 3.87 8.81
CA GLN A 91 -5.68 2.60 9.52
C GLN A 91 -7.02 2.52 10.27
N PHE A 92 -7.51 3.65 10.77
CA PHE A 92 -8.81 3.73 11.43
C PHE A 92 -9.95 3.43 10.44
N LEU A 93 -9.89 4.00 9.23
CA LEU A 93 -10.88 3.77 8.18
C LEU A 93 -10.90 2.31 7.72
N THR A 94 -9.74 1.67 7.57
CA THR A 94 -9.66 0.24 7.21
C THR A 94 -10.13 -0.72 8.30
N TRP A 95 -10.26 -0.26 9.55
CA TRP A 95 -10.88 -1.05 10.61
C TRP A 95 -12.40 -0.87 10.67
N LEU A 96 -12.89 0.32 10.28
CA LEU A 96 -14.30 0.69 10.39
C LEU A 96 -15.17 0.15 9.23
N PHE A 97 -14.57 -0.10 8.07
CA PHE A 97 -15.21 -0.66 6.87
C PHE A 97 -14.57 -1.99 6.50
#